data_AF-A0A5C4JPC7-F1
#
_entry.id   AF-A0A5C4JPC7-F1
#
_cell.length_a   1.000
_cell.length_b   1.000
_cell.length_c   1.000
_cell.angle_alpha   90.00
_cell.angle_beta   90.00
_cell.angle_gamma   90.00
#
_symmetry.space_group_name_H-M   'P 1'
#
loop_
_entity.id
_entity.type
_entity.pdbx_description
1 polymer ?
#
loop_
_entity_poly.entity_id
_entity_poly.type
_entity_poly.pdbx_seq_one_letter_code
_entity_poly.pdbx_strand_id
1 'polypeptide(L)'
;MLETTKVLENEIDEIVNMFIESTVRSGSPVLGEVARYRMFEGHQTAILREDGDKEEEELHLISGETSVPAKTLLYGSLEEILGCFLPVAKSLAADQSKLLFELIDRTTEKTGNVINGKKRPFSPDLVLEMLDKIEIEFDANGKPRMPTLVVGETMAARAKEVIEASDNPEFIEKFNKIKKKEGGMACSRI
;
A
#
# COMPACT_ATOMS: atom_id res chain seq x y z
N MET A 1 30.36 19.23 26.05
CA MET A 1 30.34 19.69 24.65
C MET A 1 30.19 18.54 23.65
N LEU A 2 30.98 17.46 23.75
CA LEU A 2 30.88 16.30 22.83
C LEU A 2 29.56 15.51 22.92
N GLU A 3 28.95 15.40 24.11
CA GLU A 3 27.67 14.72 24.26
C GLU A 3 26.52 15.50 23.60
N THR A 4 26.53 16.82 23.71
CA THR A 4 25.51 17.70 23.12
C THR A 4 25.52 17.67 21.60
N THR A 5 26.70 17.47 20.99
CA THR A 5 26.83 17.37 19.52
C THR A 5 26.21 16.08 18.98
N LYS A 6 26.43 14.95 19.65
CA LYS A 6 25.84 13.66 19.27
C LYS A 6 24.32 13.64 19.41
N VAL A 7 23.78 14.28 20.44
CA VAL A 7 22.33 14.40 20.61
C VAL A 7 21.73 15.17 19.43
N LEU A 8 22.35 16.28 19.05
CA LEU A 8 21.89 17.09 17.92
C LEU A 8 21.98 16.34 16.57
N GLU A 9 23.05 15.58 16.35
CA GLU A 9 23.18 14.74 15.14
C GLU A 9 22.03 13.73 15.04
N ASN A 10 21.73 13.02 16.13
CA ASN A 10 20.62 12.07 16.16
C ASN A 10 19.26 12.74 15.92
N GLU A 11 19.02 13.91 16.53
CA GLU A 11 17.77 14.66 16.32
C GLU A 11 17.61 15.10 14.86
N ILE A 12 18.71 15.53 14.22
CA ILE A 12 18.69 15.90 12.79
C ILE A 12 18.40 14.68 11.92
N ASP A 13 19.06 13.55 12.19
CA ASP A 13 18.82 12.30 11.47
C ASP A 13 17.36 11.83 11.61
N GLU A 14 16.78 11.92 12.81
CA GLU A 14 15.37 11.62 13.04
C GLU A 14 14.45 12.54 12.24
N ILE A 15 14.71 13.85 12.24
CA ILE A 15 13.91 14.82 11.47
C ILE A 15 13.99 14.53 9.97
N VAL A 16 15.18 14.27 9.44
CA VAL A 16 15.38 13.95 8.02
C VAL A 16 14.69 12.63 7.66
N ASN A 17 14.83 11.59 8.49
CA ASN A 17 14.17 10.32 8.28
C ASN A 17 12.64 10.46 8.30
N MET A 18 12.08 11.16 9.29
CA MET A 18 10.64 11.43 9.34
C MET A 18 10.15 12.21 8.11
N PHE A 19 10.94 13.19 7.63
CA PHE A 19 10.61 13.95 6.43
C PHE A 19 10.58 13.07 5.18
N ILE A 20 11.59 12.22 4.99
CA ILE A 20 11.66 11.29 3.87
C ILE A 20 10.51 10.29 3.94
N GLU A 21 10.27 9.67 5.09
CA GLU A 21 9.18 8.70 5.28
C GLU A 21 7.80 9.33 5.01
N SER A 22 7.55 10.52 5.55
CA SER A 22 6.31 11.26 5.33
C SER A 22 6.13 11.59 3.84
N THR A 23 7.20 12.06 3.19
CA THR A 23 7.18 12.38 1.76
C THR A 23 6.92 11.13 0.91
N VAL A 24 7.57 10.00 1.22
CA VAL A 24 7.34 8.72 0.53
C VAL A 24 5.89 8.28 0.65
N ARG A 25 5.31 8.35 1.86
CA ARG A 25 3.89 8.01 2.10
C ARG A 25 2.95 8.93 1.33
N SER A 26 3.26 10.22 1.27
CA SER A 26 2.45 11.18 0.51
C SER A 26 2.56 10.99 -1.01
N GLY A 27 3.71 10.49 -1.49
CA GLY A 27 3.97 10.25 -2.91
C GLY A 27 3.20 9.06 -3.49
N SER A 28 2.80 8.11 -2.63
CA SER A 28 1.98 6.96 -3.04
C SER A 28 0.99 6.61 -1.93
N PRO A 29 -0.29 6.99 -2.08
CA PRO A 29 -1.31 6.74 -1.06
C PRO A 29 -1.42 5.27 -0.65
N VAL A 30 -1.20 4.34 -1.59
CA VAL A 30 -1.28 2.91 -1.30
C VAL A 30 -0.18 2.46 -0.33
N LEU A 31 1.02 3.04 -0.40
CA LEU A 31 2.09 2.76 0.56
C LEU A 31 1.75 3.24 1.97
N GLY A 32 0.89 4.27 2.08
CA GLY A 32 0.41 4.79 3.35
C GLY A 32 -0.55 3.86 4.09
N GLU A 33 -1.26 2.99 3.37
CA GLU A 33 -2.24 2.02 3.88
C GLU A 33 -1.58 0.69 4.29
N VAL A 34 -0.40 0.38 3.77
CA VAL A 34 0.32 -0.87 4.08
C VAL A 34 1.06 -0.74 5.41
N ALA A 35 0.81 -1.68 6.33
CA ALA A 35 1.53 -1.74 7.60
C ALA A 35 3.02 -2.02 7.38
N ARG A 36 3.88 -1.22 8.02
CA ARG A 36 5.33 -1.41 7.99
C ARG A 36 5.80 -1.89 9.35
N TYR A 37 6.74 -2.82 9.34
CA TYR A 37 7.38 -3.33 10.54
C TYR A 37 8.89 -3.36 10.32
N ARG A 38 9.64 -3.05 11.38
CA ARG A 38 11.09 -3.13 11.36
C ARG A 38 11.51 -4.59 11.57
N MET A 39 12.26 -5.14 10.63
CA MET A 39 12.93 -6.41 10.79
C MET A 39 14.34 -6.14 11.34
N PHE A 40 14.67 -6.71 12.50
CA PHE A 40 16.00 -6.56 13.11
C PHE A 40 16.99 -7.60 12.58
N GLU A 41 16.50 -8.77 12.22
CA GLU A 41 17.28 -9.92 11.75
C GLU A 41 16.55 -10.62 10.60
N GLY A 42 17.29 -11.39 9.81
CA GLY A 42 16.78 -12.14 8.65
C GLY A 42 17.06 -11.46 7.31
N HIS A 43 17.08 -12.26 6.24
CA HIS A 43 17.34 -11.82 4.86
C HIS A 43 16.20 -12.19 3.89
N GLN A 44 15.14 -12.83 4.40
CA GLN A 44 14.02 -13.33 3.61
C GLN A 44 12.75 -13.39 4.45
N THR A 45 11.61 -13.37 3.79
CA THR A 45 10.29 -13.66 4.38
C THR A 45 9.78 -14.98 3.81
N ALA A 46 9.01 -15.74 4.60
CA ALA A 46 8.42 -16.99 4.15
C ALA A 46 6.98 -17.10 4.63
N ILE A 47 6.09 -17.52 3.74
CA ILE A 47 4.70 -17.86 4.06
C ILE A 47 4.59 -19.38 4.05
N LEU A 48 4.20 -19.94 5.20
CA LEU A 48 3.82 -21.34 5.32
C LEU A 48 2.30 -21.44 5.33
N ARG A 49 1.75 -22.12 4.32
CA ARG A 49 0.31 -22.33 4.16
C ARG A 49 -0.14 -23.61 4.89
N GLU A 50 -1.45 -23.75 5.13
CA GLU A 50 -2.02 -24.91 5.85
C GLU A 50 -1.80 -26.25 5.11
N ASP A 51 -1.66 -26.21 3.79
CA ASP A 51 -1.36 -27.35 2.92
C ASP A 51 0.13 -27.76 2.95
N GLY A 52 0.97 -27.02 3.68
CA GLY A 52 2.41 -27.25 3.76
C GLY A 52 3.21 -26.58 2.65
N ASP A 53 2.57 -25.85 1.73
CA ASP A 53 3.29 -25.07 0.73
C ASP A 53 4.05 -23.93 1.40
N LYS A 54 5.32 -23.82 1.03
CA LYS A 54 6.24 -22.77 1.49
C LYS A 54 6.57 -21.86 0.33
N GLU A 55 6.30 -20.58 0.51
CA GLU A 55 6.66 -19.53 -0.44
C GLU A 55 7.65 -18.59 0.24
N GLU A 56 8.87 -18.51 -0.31
CA GLU A 56 9.94 -17.66 0.20
C GLU A 56 10.11 -16.45 -0.72
N GLU A 57 10.29 -15.27 -0.14
CA GLU A 57 10.57 -14.03 -0.86
C GLU A 57 11.81 -13.37 -0.27
N GLU A 58 12.76 -13.00 -1.14
CA GLU A 58 13.97 -12.28 -0.75
C GLU A 58 13.67 -10.80 -0.43
N LEU A 59 14.48 -10.22 0.47
CA LEU A 59 14.39 -8.78 0.74
C LEU A 59 15.07 -7.98 -0.37
N HIS A 60 14.30 -7.12 -1.05
CA HIS A 60 14.82 -6.22 -2.06
C HIS A 60 15.33 -4.92 -1.45
N LEU A 61 16.60 -4.59 -1.69
CA LEU A 61 17.19 -3.33 -1.27
C LEU A 61 16.70 -2.20 -2.19
N ILE A 62 16.02 -1.22 -1.61
CA ILE A 62 15.71 0.06 -2.25
C ILE A 62 16.52 1.14 -1.52
N SER A 63 17.38 1.83 -2.24
CA SER A 63 18.25 2.87 -1.71
C SER A 63 18.32 4.05 -2.66
N GLY A 64 18.45 5.26 -2.11
CA GLY A 64 18.71 6.46 -2.88
C GLY A 64 19.82 7.28 -2.22
N GLU A 65 20.57 8.01 -3.02
CA GLU A 65 21.66 8.87 -2.56
C GLU A 65 21.34 10.33 -2.91
N THR A 66 21.65 11.24 -1.99
CA THR A 66 21.64 12.68 -2.26
C THR A 66 22.92 13.31 -1.73
N SER A 67 23.33 14.41 -2.36
CA SER A 67 24.47 15.20 -1.92
C SER A 67 23.97 16.57 -1.48
N VAL A 68 24.21 16.91 -0.21
CA VAL A 68 23.88 18.21 0.36
C VAL A 68 25.14 19.10 0.34
N PRO A 69 25.12 20.26 -0.34
CA PRO A 69 26.26 21.17 -0.32
C PRO A 69 26.53 21.68 1.10
N ALA A 70 27.81 21.68 1.52
CA ALA A 70 28.20 22.14 2.86
C ALA A 70 27.73 23.58 3.17
N LYS A 71 27.69 24.45 2.14
CA LYS A 71 27.17 25.81 2.27
C LYS A 71 25.67 25.83 2.63
N THR A 72 24.88 24.94 2.03
CA THR A 72 23.45 24.79 2.33
C THR A 72 23.24 24.25 3.74
N LEU A 73 24.10 23.31 4.17
CA LEU A 73 24.01 22.78 5.53
C LEU A 73 24.36 23.81 6.61
N LEU A 74 25.37 24.66 6.36
CA LEU A 74 25.86 25.64 7.36
C LEU A 74 25.08 26.95 7.37
N TYR A 75 24.56 27.39 6.22
CA TYR A 75 23.97 28.72 6.06
C TYR A 75 22.58 28.71 5.42
N GLY A 76 22.11 27.54 4.97
CA GLY A 76 20.79 27.40 4.38
C GLY A 76 19.70 27.36 5.45
N SER A 77 18.49 27.65 5.01
CA SER A 77 17.27 27.41 5.79
C SER A 77 16.97 25.92 5.91
N LEU A 78 16.19 25.55 6.93
CA LEU A 78 15.72 24.16 7.09
C LEU A 78 14.98 23.66 5.84
N GLU A 79 14.19 24.53 5.18
CA GLU A 79 13.47 24.19 3.96
C GLU A 79 14.42 23.86 2.79
N GLU A 80 15.51 24.62 2.62
CA GLU A 80 16.51 24.34 1.58
C GLU A 80 17.26 23.03 1.85
N ILE A 81 17.56 22.73 3.12
CA ILE A 81 18.19 21.48 3.53
C ILE A 81 17.26 20.30 3.23
N LEU A 82 16.01 20.35 3.71
CA LEU A 82 15.01 19.30 3.44
C LEU A 82 14.69 19.17 1.96
N GLY A 83 14.71 20.29 1.22
CA GLY A 83 14.54 20.32 -0.23
C GLY A 83 15.56 19.48 -0.99
N CYS A 84 16.78 19.29 -0.45
CA CYS A 84 17.80 18.41 -1.03
C CYS A 84 17.43 16.93 -0.96
N PHE A 85 16.53 16.53 -0.04
CA PHE A 85 16.09 15.15 0.14
C PHE A 85 14.81 14.82 -0.64
N LEU A 86 14.07 15.84 -1.11
CA LEU A 86 12.84 15.64 -1.91
C LEU A 86 13.03 14.73 -3.14
N PRO A 87 14.10 14.86 -3.95
CA PRO A 87 14.29 14.00 -5.11
C PRO A 87 14.46 12.52 -4.72
N VAL A 88 15.23 12.26 -3.66
CA VAL A 88 15.43 10.89 -3.14
C VAL A 88 14.13 10.33 -2.61
N ALA A 89 13.38 11.08 -1.81
CA ALA A 89 12.09 10.62 -1.30
C ALA A 89 11.11 10.28 -2.44
N LYS A 90 11.08 11.07 -3.52
CA LYS A 90 10.26 10.77 -4.71
C LYS A 90 10.71 9.51 -5.43
N SER A 91 12.02 9.30 -5.60
CA SER A 91 12.57 8.07 -6.19
C SER A 91 12.19 6.84 -5.37
N LEU A 92 12.41 6.90 -4.05
CA LEU A 92 12.08 5.82 -3.13
C LEU A 92 10.59 5.46 -3.18
N ALA A 93 9.70 6.47 -3.28
CA ALA A 93 8.26 6.24 -3.41
C ALA A 93 7.90 5.53 -4.72
N ALA A 94 8.52 5.93 -5.82
CA ALA A 94 8.30 5.33 -7.13
C ALA A 94 8.78 3.86 -7.15
N ASP A 95 9.99 3.61 -6.65
CA ASP A 95 10.59 2.28 -6.61
C ASP A 95 9.81 1.32 -5.70
N GLN A 96 9.40 1.80 -4.51
CA GLN A 96 8.55 1.01 -3.60
C GLN A 96 7.18 0.71 -4.21
N SER A 97 6.55 1.69 -4.86
CA SER A 97 5.26 1.48 -5.49
C SER A 97 5.35 0.47 -6.63
N LYS A 98 6.39 0.57 -7.46
CA LYS A 98 6.64 -0.36 -8.56
C LYS A 98 6.79 -1.79 -8.04
N LEU A 99 7.65 -1.99 -7.03
CA LEU A 99 7.86 -3.32 -6.43
C LEU A 99 6.56 -3.88 -5.84
N LEU A 100 5.78 -3.05 -5.14
CA LEU A 100 4.50 -3.47 -4.57
C LEU A 100 3.53 -3.95 -5.66
N PHE A 101 3.36 -3.18 -6.74
CA PHE A 101 2.43 -3.57 -7.82
C PHE A 101 2.92 -4.79 -8.59
N GLU A 102 4.23 -4.93 -8.82
CA GLU A 102 4.82 -6.14 -9.42
C GLU A 102 4.55 -7.38 -8.56
N LEU A 103 4.68 -7.27 -7.24
CA LEU A 103 4.41 -8.35 -6.31
C LEU A 103 2.92 -8.73 -6.30
N ILE A 104 2.01 -7.74 -6.29
CA ILE A 104 0.57 -7.96 -6.36
C ILE A 104 0.20 -8.67 -7.66
N ASP A 105 0.71 -8.20 -8.80
CA ASP A 105 0.44 -8.78 -10.12
C ASP A 105 0.88 -10.24 -10.16
N ARG A 106 2.14 -10.52 -9.82
CA ARG A 106 2.70 -11.88 -9.78
C ARG A 106 1.90 -12.81 -8.86
N THR A 107 1.50 -12.33 -7.70
CA THR A 107 0.75 -13.13 -6.72
C THR A 107 -0.68 -13.42 -7.19
N THR A 108 -1.35 -12.41 -7.76
CA THR A 108 -2.73 -12.55 -8.26
C THR A 108 -2.81 -13.41 -9.53
N GLU A 109 -1.81 -13.33 -10.41
CA GLU A 109 -1.67 -14.24 -11.55
C GLU A 109 -1.48 -15.68 -11.10
N LYS A 110 -0.55 -15.93 -10.17
CA LYS A 110 -0.26 -17.28 -9.64
C LYS A 110 -1.48 -17.93 -8.99
N THR A 111 -2.28 -17.14 -8.29
CA THR A 111 -3.50 -17.61 -7.58
C THR A 111 -4.74 -17.66 -8.45
N GLY A 112 -4.70 -17.12 -9.68
CA GLY A 112 -5.87 -17.04 -10.56
C GLY A 112 -6.93 -16.01 -10.11
N ASN A 113 -6.54 -15.07 -9.24
CA ASN A 113 -7.41 -14.01 -8.74
C ASN A 113 -7.59 -12.84 -9.73
N VAL A 114 -6.93 -12.90 -10.89
CA VAL A 114 -7.13 -11.92 -11.96
C VAL A 114 -8.52 -12.05 -12.59
N ILE A 115 -9.18 -10.91 -12.81
CA ILE A 115 -10.41 -10.81 -13.60
C ILE A 115 -10.10 -10.08 -14.90
N ASN A 116 -10.11 -10.80 -16.01
CA ASN A 116 -9.98 -10.18 -17.32
C ASN A 116 -11.33 -9.62 -17.76
N GLY A 117 -11.42 -8.30 -17.90
CA GLY A 117 -12.63 -7.61 -18.35
C GLY A 117 -13.09 -7.98 -19.76
N LYS A 118 -12.31 -8.73 -20.55
CA LYS A 118 -12.63 -9.13 -21.95
C LYS A 118 -13.05 -7.94 -22.83
N LYS A 119 -12.40 -6.78 -22.66
CA LYS A 119 -12.74 -5.49 -23.32
C LYS A 119 -14.08 -4.86 -22.89
N ARG A 120 -14.75 -5.37 -21.85
CA ARG A 120 -15.89 -4.70 -21.22
C ARG A 120 -15.39 -3.44 -20.49
N PRO A 121 -16.12 -2.31 -20.55
CA PRO A 121 -15.77 -1.14 -19.75
C PRO A 121 -15.89 -1.47 -18.26
N PHE A 122 -15.13 -0.77 -17.42
CA PHE A 122 -15.28 -0.86 -15.97
C PHE A 122 -16.74 -0.53 -15.59
N SER A 123 -17.38 -1.46 -14.87
CA SER A 123 -18.81 -1.45 -14.55
C SER A 123 -19.07 -1.94 -13.13
N PRO A 124 -20.25 -1.62 -12.54
CA PRO A 124 -20.60 -2.09 -11.20
C PRO A 124 -20.60 -3.63 -11.08
N ASP A 125 -21.03 -4.35 -12.12
CA ASP A 125 -21.01 -5.82 -12.11
C ASP A 125 -19.58 -6.37 -12.01
N LEU A 126 -18.59 -5.74 -12.66
CA LEU A 126 -17.19 -6.12 -12.51
C LEU A 126 -16.68 -5.88 -11.08
N VAL A 127 -17.17 -4.83 -10.41
CA VAL A 127 -16.86 -4.59 -9.00
C VAL A 127 -17.42 -5.69 -8.11
N LEU A 128 -18.64 -6.16 -8.36
CA LEU A 128 -19.21 -7.29 -7.63
C LEU A 128 -18.47 -8.60 -7.91
N GLU A 129 -18.07 -8.85 -9.17
CA GLU A 129 -17.22 -10.00 -9.53
C GLU A 129 -15.88 -9.95 -8.77
N MET A 130 -15.27 -8.77 -8.63
CA MET A 130 -14.05 -8.59 -7.82
C MET A 130 -14.31 -8.86 -6.33
N LEU A 131 -15.40 -8.32 -5.77
CA LEU A 131 -15.72 -8.48 -4.35
C LEU A 131 -16.09 -9.92 -3.97
N ASP A 132 -16.64 -10.73 -4.87
CA ASP A 132 -16.94 -12.15 -4.60
C ASP A 132 -15.69 -13.06 -4.66
N LYS A 133 -14.58 -12.59 -5.26
CA LYS A 133 -13.31 -13.32 -5.31
C LYS A 133 -12.40 -13.07 -4.11
N ILE A 134 -12.64 -12.01 -3.35
CA ILE A 134 -11.82 -11.65 -2.20
C ILE A 134 -12.51 -12.06 -0.90
N GLU A 135 -11.70 -12.41 0.10
CA GLU A 135 -12.19 -12.58 1.46
C GLU A 135 -12.34 -11.20 2.11
N ILE A 136 -13.52 -10.90 2.65
CA ILE A 136 -13.80 -9.62 3.31
C ILE A 136 -13.69 -9.81 4.82
N GLU A 137 -12.71 -9.17 5.42
CA GLU A 137 -12.55 -9.15 6.88
C GLU A 137 -13.66 -8.33 7.55
N PHE A 138 -14.10 -8.75 8.73
CA PHE A 138 -15.05 -8.02 9.57
C PHE A 138 -14.35 -7.49 10.82
N ASP A 139 -14.69 -6.27 11.23
CA ASP A 139 -14.21 -5.72 12.49
C ASP A 139 -14.95 -6.33 13.71
N ALA A 140 -14.51 -5.97 14.91
CA ALA A 140 -15.10 -6.45 16.17
C ALA A 140 -16.59 -6.11 16.36
N ASN A 141 -17.14 -5.16 15.57
CA ASN A 141 -18.55 -4.78 15.58
C ASN A 141 -19.35 -5.47 14.46
N GLY A 142 -18.73 -6.40 13.72
CA GLY A 142 -19.33 -7.09 12.59
C GLY A 142 -19.48 -6.20 11.35
N LYS A 143 -18.75 -5.08 11.26
CA LYS A 143 -18.75 -4.23 10.06
C LYS A 143 -17.65 -4.70 9.10
N PRO A 144 -17.95 -4.91 7.81
CA PRO A 144 -16.95 -5.33 6.84
C PRO A 144 -15.92 -4.21 6.61
N ARG A 145 -14.64 -4.59 6.59
CA ARG A 145 -13.52 -3.76 6.17
C ARG A 145 -13.42 -3.84 4.66
N MET A 146 -13.86 -2.77 3.99
CA MET A 146 -13.84 -2.72 2.53
C MET A 146 -12.42 -2.57 2.01
N PRO A 147 -12.05 -3.26 0.92
CA PRO A 147 -10.74 -3.10 0.30
C PRO A 147 -10.59 -1.70 -0.31
N THR A 148 -9.36 -1.22 -0.36
CA THR A 148 -9.02 0.01 -1.09
C THR A 148 -8.89 -0.29 -2.58
N LEU A 149 -9.68 0.39 -3.41
CA LEU A 149 -9.58 0.29 -4.87
C LEU A 149 -8.57 1.30 -5.40
N VAL A 150 -7.49 0.81 -6.02
CA VAL A 150 -6.48 1.65 -6.68
C VAL A 150 -6.70 1.62 -8.19
N VAL A 151 -6.80 2.79 -8.80
CA VAL A 151 -7.00 2.95 -10.24
C VAL A 151 -6.01 3.95 -10.82
N GLY A 152 -5.55 3.69 -12.05
CA GLY A 152 -4.74 4.65 -12.79
C GLY A 152 -5.53 5.91 -13.14
N GLU A 153 -4.83 7.01 -13.37
CA GLU A 153 -5.43 8.34 -13.63
C GLU A 153 -6.46 8.34 -14.77
N THR A 154 -6.18 7.59 -15.84
CA THR A 154 -7.08 7.47 -17.01
C THR A 154 -8.42 6.82 -16.68
N MET A 155 -8.48 6.00 -15.63
CA MET A 155 -9.67 5.28 -15.19
C MET A 155 -10.36 5.95 -14.00
N ALA A 156 -9.76 6.96 -13.38
CA ALA A 156 -10.27 7.58 -12.15
C ALA A 156 -11.67 8.19 -12.31
N ALA A 157 -11.92 8.90 -13.42
CA ALA A 157 -13.25 9.47 -13.71
C ALA A 157 -14.31 8.38 -13.83
N ARG A 158 -13.99 7.31 -14.56
CA ARG A 158 -14.90 6.17 -14.76
C ARG A 158 -15.13 5.39 -13.46
N ALA A 159 -14.11 5.26 -12.63
CA ALA A 159 -14.23 4.60 -11.33
C ALA A 159 -15.19 5.35 -10.40
N LYS A 160 -15.14 6.69 -10.38
CA LYS A 160 -16.09 7.51 -9.62
C LYS A 160 -17.52 7.30 -10.08
N GLU A 161 -17.77 7.36 -11.38
CA GLU A 161 -19.09 7.09 -11.96
C GLU A 161 -19.62 5.71 -11.57
N VAL A 162 -18.75 4.69 -11.58
CA VAL A 162 -19.14 3.31 -11.21
C VAL A 162 -19.45 3.20 -9.73
N ILE A 163 -18.68 3.86 -8.85
CA ILE A 163 -18.93 3.89 -7.41
C ILE A 163 -20.25 4.61 -7.12
N GLU A 164 -20.51 5.75 -7.74
CA GLU A 164 -21.79 6.48 -7.60
C GLU A 164 -22.98 5.67 -8.13
N ALA A 165 -22.81 4.95 -9.25
CA ALA A 165 -23.81 4.04 -9.78
C ALA A 165 -24.03 2.79 -8.91
N SER A 166 -23.13 2.51 -7.96
CA SER A 166 -23.23 1.38 -7.03
C SER A 166 -24.21 1.63 -5.87
N ASP A 167 -24.77 2.84 -5.75
CA ASP A 167 -25.86 3.16 -4.80
C ASP A 167 -27.24 2.64 -5.26
N ASN A 168 -27.29 1.93 -6.38
CA ASN A 168 -28.52 1.33 -6.89
C ASN A 168 -28.99 0.17 -5.98
N PRO A 169 -30.30 0.08 -5.63
CA PRO A 169 -30.84 -1.01 -4.81
C PRO A 169 -30.48 -2.43 -5.26
N GLU A 170 -30.35 -2.69 -6.56
CA GLU A 170 -29.94 -4.02 -7.07
C GLU A 170 -28.49 -4.37 -6.73
N PHE A 171 -27.60 -3.38 -6.77
CA PHE A 171 -26.19 -3.56 -6.39
C PHE A 171 -26.08 -3.84 -4.89
N ILE A 172 -26.82 -3.08 -4.07
CA ILE A 172 -26.87 -3.24 -2.62
C ILE A 172 -27.38 -4.64 -2.24
N GLU A 173 -28.38 -5.17 -2.95
CA GLU A 173 -28.91 -6.51 -2.68
C GLU A 173 -27.88 -7.62 -3.00
N LYS A 174 -27.21 -7.53 -4.16
CA LYS A 174 -26.13 -8.47 -4.53
C LYS A 174 -24.96 -8.38 -3.55
N PHE A 175 -24.58 -7.17 -3.19
CA PHE A 175 -23.52 -6.93 -2.21
C PHE A 175 -23.87 -7.47 -0.81
N ASN A 176 -25.13 -7.31 -0.37
CA ASN A 176 -25.60 -7.90 0.89
C ASN A 176 -25.64 -9.44 0.84
N LYS A 177 -25.88 -10.06 -0.33
CA LYS A 177 -25.76 -11.52 -0.49
C LYS A 177 -24.31 -11.97 -0.31
N ILE A 178 -23.34 -11.25 -0.88
CA ILE A 178 -21.91 -11.52 -0.68
C ILE A 178 -21.54 -11.38 0.80
N LYS A 179 -21.96 -10.31 1.47
CA LYS A 179 -21.74 -10.13 2.91
C LYS A 179 -22.31 -11.25 3.77
N LYS A 180 -23.52 -11.74 3.45
CA LYS A 180 -24.15 -12.84 4.21
C LYS A 180 -23.45 -14.17 3.99
N LYS A 181 -22.93 -14.43 2.79
CA LYS A 181 -22.14 -15.62 2.48
C LYS A 181 -20.85 -15.64 3.31
N GLU A 182 -20.10 -14.53 3.31
CA GLU A 182 -18.85 -14.41 4.06
C GLU A 182 -19.07 -14.35 5.59
N GLY A 183 -20.04 -13.56 6.06
CA GLY A 183 -20.38 -13.47 7.49
C GLY A 183 -20.97 -14.76 8.06
N GLY A 184 -21.66 -15.56 7.24
CA GLY A 184 -22.14 -16.89 7.61
C GLY A 184 -21.01 -17.92 7.74
N MET A 185 -19.96 -17.83 6.91
CA MET A 185 -18.76 -18.66 7.02
C MET A 185 -17.92 -18.27 8.23
N ALA A 186 -17.76 -16.97 8.52
CA ALA A 186 -17.03 -16.48 9.70
C ALA A 186 -17.64 -16.96 11.02
N CYS A 187 -18.98 -17.04 11.12
CA CYS A 187 -19.68 -17.52 12.31
C CYS A 187 -19.64 -19.06 12.47
N SER A 188 -19.26 -19.80 11.43
CA SER A 188 -19.16 -21.28 11.47
C SER A 188 -17.76 -21.80 11.77
N ARG A 189 -16.75 -20.92 11.77
CA ARG A 189 -15.33 -21.22 12.05
C ARG A 189 -14.89 -20.81 13.47
N ILE A 190 -15.82 -20.37 14.31
CA ILE A 190 -15.64 -20.15 15.77
C ILE A 190 -16.21 -21.35 16.50
#